data_AF-A0A815K3Y4-F1
#
_entry.id   AF-A0A815K3Y4-F1
#
_cell.length_a   1.000
_cell.length_b   1.000
_cell.length_c   1.000
_cell.angle_alpha   90.00
_cell.angle_beta   90.00
_cell.angle_gamma   90.00
#
_symmetry.space_group_name_H-M   'P 1'
#
loop_
_entity.id
_entity.type
_entity.pdbx_description
1 polymer ?
#
loop_
_entity_poly.entity_id
_entity_poly.type
_entity_poly.pdbx_seq_one_letter_code
_entity_poly.pdbx_strand_id
1 'polypeptide(L)'
;MSNLINELQKYLDEFNEGIFAMNSSSLCSLLSIRHKVHIEKFSSSSTCDLFEKYGRVVQGWNIILTNHIKICQTSLHKIYLNDIVQYQYLLCRSLLDLIKESKNKNWHIPILILTLTELRLITNYFTKNISTDINGRTSPPTQRIADLSINNDRQISETNVNKTIELLTEAFRVCTSDRCTEQRLSKKWGAIQILNQLLKLCHRIKRYELGEQLLSFAEQSLEYKNYLLEDQKMTYDYFLG
;
A
#
# COMPACT_ATOMS: atom_id res chain seq x y z
N MET A 1 16.30 24.63 -9.43
CA MET A 1 17.01 23.56 -8.70
C MET A 1 17.12 23.86 -7.21
N SER A 2 17.56 25.06 -6.79
CA SER A 2 17.61 25.46 -5.37
C SER A 2 16.27 25.33 -4.63
N ASN A 3 15.15 25.74 -5.26
CA ASN A 3 13.83 25.64 -4.63
C ASN A 3 13.39 24.19 -4.36
N LEU A 4 13.64 23.27 -5.32
CA LEU A 4 13.30 21.85 -5.15
C LEU A 4 14.12 21.19 -4.05
N ILE A 5 15.40 21.55 -3.93
CA ILE A 5 16.27 21.08 -2.84
C ILE A 5 15.72 21.55 -1.49
N ASN A 6 15.34 22.83 -1.37
CA ASN A 6 14.78 23.37 -0.13
C ASN A 6 13.45 22.70 0.24
N GLU A 7 12.56 22.49 -0.72
CA GLU A 7 11.27 21.81 -0.50
C GLU A 7 11.47 20.34 -0.10
N LEU A 8 12.41 19.63 -0.74
CA LEU A 8 12.76 18.26 -0.38
C LEU A 8 13.32 18.22 1.04
N GLN A 9 14.23 19.13 1.39
CA GLN A 9 14.84 19.17 2.70
C GLN A 9 13.82 19.46 3.80
N LYS A 10 12.91 20.42 3.58
CA LYS A 10 11.78 20.69 4.48
C LYS A 10 10.88 19.47 4.66
N TYR A 11 10.57 18.75 3.58
CA TYR A 11 9.78 17.52 3.64
C TYR A 11 10.48 16.43 4.46
N LEU A 12 11.80 16.27 4.30
CA LEU A 12 12.58 15.30 5.06
C LEU A 12 12.70 15.66 6.54
N ASP A 13 12.83 16.95 6.86
CA ASP A 13 12.85 17.43 8.23
C ASP A 13 11.50 17.14 8.91
N GLU A 14 10.38 17.48 8.27
CA GLU A 14 9.03 17.17 8.77
C GLU A 14 8.81 15.66 8.93
N PHE A 15 9.30 14.87 7.99
CA PHE A 15 9.21 13.41 8.05
C PHE A 15 10.04 12.83 9.22
N ASN A 16 11.27 13.29 9.40
CA ASN A 16 12.13 12.85 10.50
C ASN A 16 11.53 13.25 11.85
N GLU A 17 11.03 14.48 11.98
CA GLU A 17 10.30 14.95 13.16
C GLU A 17 9.08 14.06 13.45
N GLY A 18 8.30 13.71 12.42
CA GLY A 18 7.17 12.78 12.54
C GLY A 18 7.58 11.42 13.10
N ILE A 19 8.72 10.88 12.68
CA ILE A 19 9.25 9.62 13.22
C ILE A 19 9.71 9.77 14.68
N PHE A 20 10.47 10.83 14.99
CA PHE A 20 10.95 11.07 16.35
C PHE A 20 9.80 11.29 17.34
N ALA A 21 8.76 12.01 16.92
CA ALA A 21 7.54 12.23 17.68
C ALA A 21 6.58 11.04 17.69
N MET A 22 6.87 9.96 16.94
CA MET A 22 5.96 8.82 16.73
C MET A 22 4.57 9.25 16.23
N ASN A 23 4.53 10.32 15.44
CA ASN A 23 3.30 10.92 14.93
C ASN A 23 2.87 10.25 13.63
N SER A 24 2.10 9.17 13.78
CA SER A 24 1.56 8.43 12.66
C SER A 24 0.65 9.26 11.74
N SER A 25 -0.06 10.26 12.28
CA SER A 25 -0.98 11.08 11.50
C SER A 25 -0.23 11.98 10.51
N SER A 26 0.84 12.64 10.97
CA SER A 26 1.70 13.46 10.11
C SER A 26 2.37 12.60 9.03
N LEU A 27 2.90 11.44 9.40
CA LEU A 27 3.53 10.53 8.43
C LEU A 27 2.52 9.97 7.42
N CYS A 28 1.29 9.70 7.84
CA CYS A 28 0.21 9.34 6.92
C CYS A 28 -0.06 10.44 5.89
N SER A 29 -0.11 11.71 6.30
CA SER A 29 -0.29 12.82 5.34
C SER A 29 0.88 12.97 4.37
N LEU A 30 2.11 12.76 4.86
CA LEU A 30 3.32 12.88 4.04
C LEU A 30 3.46 11.73 3.03
N LEU A 31 3.14 10.49 3.43
CA LEU A 31 3.30 9.29 2.59
C LEU A 31 2.08 8.97 1.70
N SER A 32 0.94 9.62 1.93
CA SER A 32 -0.28 9.29 1.19
C SER A 32 -0.17 9.75 -0.26
N ILE A 33 -0.35 8.82 -1.19
CA ILE A 33 -0.40 9.12 -2.63
C ILE A 33 -1.66 9.91 -3.03
N ARG A 34 -2.66 10.00 -2.14
CA ARG A 34 -3.92 10.71 -2.38
C ARG A 34 -3.76 12.22 -2.18
N HIS A 35 -2.73 12.65 -1.43
CA HIS A 35 -2.42 14.06 -1.23
C HIS A 35 -1.58 14.58 -2.41
N LYS A 36 -2.26 15.18 -3.39
CA LYS A 36 -1.66 15.64 -4.66
C LYS A 36 -0.50 16.63 -4.48
N VAL A 37 -0.48 17.38 -3.37
CA VAL A 37 0.53 18.42 -3.13
C VAL A 37 1.96 17.86 -3.18
N HIS A 38 2.23 16.73 -2.50
CA HIS A 38 3.58 16.15 -2.50
C HIS A 38 3.91 15.41 -3.79
N ILE A 39 2.90 14.74 -4.38
CA ILE A 39 3.03 14.08 -5.68
C ILE A 39 3.46 15.07 -6.76
N GLU A 40 2.80 16.23 -6.84
CA GLU A 40 3.09 17.26 -7.84
C GLU A 40 4.44 17.95 -7.56
N LYS A 41 4.76 18.23 -6.29
CA LYS A 41 6.03 18.85 -5.90
C LYS A 41 7.26 18.00 -6.24
N PHE A 42 7.14 16.68 -6.09
CA PHE A 42 8.24 15.74 -6.25
C PHE A 42 8.15 14.92 -7.55
N SER A 43 7.38 15.40 -8.53
CA SER A 43 7.25 14.73 -9.84
C SER A 43 8.46 14.91 -10.76
N SER A 44 9.37 15.85 -10.44
CA SER A 44 10.55 16.12 -11.26
C SER A 44 11.45 14.90 -11.35
N SER A 45 12.02 14.64 -12.54
CA SER A 45 12.97 13.55 -12.78
C SER A 45 14.23 13.64 -11.91
N SER A 46 14.64 14.85 -11.54
CA SER A 46 15.81 15.09 -10.69
C SER A 46 15.58 14.79 -9.20
N THR A 47 14.34 14.51 -8.78
CA THR A 47 14.02 14.37 -7.35
C THR A 47 14.71 13.16 -6.71
N CYS A 48 14.77 12.01 -7.41
CA CYS A 48 15.49 10.84 -6.91
C CYS A 48 16.99 11.13 -6.75
N ASP A 49 17.63 11.76 -7.74
CA ASP A 49 19.07 12.09 -7.67
C ASP A 49 19.36 13.04 -6.50
N LEU A 50 18.49 14.03 -6.28
CA LEU A 50 18.59 14.94 -5.15
C LEU A 50 18.38 14.21 -3.81
N PHE A 51 17.44 13.28 -3.74
CA PHE A 51 17.22 12.47 -2.55
C PHE A 51 18.39 11.52 -2.27
N GLU A 52 18.99 10.90 -3.27
CA GLU A 52 20.18 10.05 -3.09
C GLU A 52 21.37 10.87 -2.58
N LYS A 53 21.53 12.10 -3.07
CA LYS A 53 22.64 12.98 -2.70
C LYS A 53 22.47 13.65 -1.34
N TYR A 54 21.26 14.11 -1.02
CA TYR A 54 21.00 14.97 0.15
C TYR A 54 20.05 14.33 1.17
N GLY A 55 19.44 13.18 0.86
CA GLY A 55 18.48 12.50 1.71
C GLY A 55 19.10 12.02 3.02
N ARG A 56 18.73 12.67 4.12
CA ARG A 56 19.04 12.24 5.48
C ARG A 56 17.73 11.81 6.13
N VAL A 57 17.62 10.52 6.39
CA VAL A 57 16.40 9.90 6.94
C VAL A 57 16.77 9.00 8.10
N VAL A 58 15.90 8.89 9.10
CA VAL A 58 16.01 7.91 10.18
C VAL A 58 16.24 6.49 9.63
N GLN A 59 17.11 5.74 10.30
CA GLN A 59 17.46 4.37 9.93
C GLN A 59 16.21 3.48 9.79
N GLY A 60 16.17 2.64 8.75
CA GLY A 60 15.04 1.77 8.43
C GLY A 60 13.97 2.40 7.53
N TRP A 61 13.93 3.73 7.42
CA TRP A 61 12.93 4.45 6.63
C TRP A 61 13.41 4.87 5.23
N ASN A 62 14.70 4.72 4.95
CA ASN A 62 15.28 5.08 3.67
C ASN A 62 14.59 4.36 2.50
N ILE A 63 14.36 3.04 2.60
CA ILE A 63 13.73 2.27 1.51
C ILE A 63 12.27 2.70 1.32
N ILE A 64 11.55 2.98 2.41
CA ILE A 64 10.16 3.44 2.38
C ILE A 64 10.08 4.78 1.64
N LEU A 65 10.92 5.76 2.00
CA LEU A 65 10.93 7.07 1.36
C LEU A 65 11.47 7.03 -0.07
N THR A 66 12.50 6.23 -0.38
CA THR A 66 12.97 6.06 -1.75
C THR A 66 11.84 5.61 -2.66
N ASN A 67 11.08 4.60 -2.24
CA ASN A 67 9.95 4.12 -3.04
C ASN A 67 8.81 5.15 -3.11
N HIS A 68 8.55 5.91 -2.04
CA HIS A 68 7.56 6.98 -2.08
C HIS A 68 7.94 8.08 -3.09
N ILE A 69 9.20 8.52 -3.11
CA ILE A 69 9.68 9.54 -4.06
C ILE A 69 9.62 9.02 -5.51
N LYS A 70 9.95 7.75 -5.73
CA LYS A 70 9.76 7.10 -7.05
C LYS A 70 8.30 7.08 -7.49
N ILE A 71 7.36 6.90 -6.55
CA ILE A 71 5.93 7.04 -6.83
C ILE A 71 5.60 8.47 -7.22
N CYS A 72 6.05 9.49 -6.48
CA CYS A 72 5.82 10.90 -6.84
C CYS A 72 6.30 11.22 -8.26
N GLN A 73 7.50 10.77 -8.61
CA GLN A 73 8.10 10.97 -9.95
C GLN A 73 7.29 10.32 -11.07
N THR A 74 6.70 9.15 -10.82
CA THR A 74 6.00 8.36 -11.85
C THR A 74 4.50 8.63 -11.91
N SER A 75 3.90 9.17 -10.85
CA SER A 75 2.44 9.32 -10.68
C SER A 75 1.75 10.22 -11.70
N LEU A 76 2.48 11.14 -12.35
CA LEU A 76 1.91 12.00 -13.40
C LEU A 76 1.79 11.30 -14.76
N HIS A 77 2.37 10.12 -14.93
CA HIS A 77 2.49 9.44 -16.21
C HIS A 77 1.80 8.07 -16.17
N LYS A 78 0.67 7.94 -16.88
CA LYS A 78 -0.11 6.69 -16.96
C LYS A 78 0.67 5.48 -17.51
N ILE A 79 1.76 5.71 -18.22
CA ILE A 79 2.60 4.64 -18.81
C ILE A 79 3.30 3.84 -17.69
N TYR A 80 3.57 4.46 -16.54
CA TYR A 80 4.33 3.84 -15.44
C TYR A 80 3.44 3.24 -14.34
N LEU A 81 2.17 2.91 -14.64
CA LEU A 81 1.25 2.38 -13.62
C LEU A 81 1.74 1.08 -12.98
N ASN A 82 2.39 0.20 -13.75
CA ASN A 82 2.98 -1.01 -13.18
C ASN A 82 4.11 -0.67 -12.20
N ASP A 83 4.95 0.31 -12.52
CA ASP A 83 6.07 0.72 -11.67
C ASP A 83 5.56 1.32 -10.36
N ILE A 84 4.49 2.12 -10.41
CA ILE A 84 3.83 2.64 -9.20
C ILE A 84 3.33 1.49 -8.32
N VAL A 85 2.74 0.43 -8.90
CA VAL A 85 2.35 -0.77 -8.13
C VAL A 85 3.57 -1.43 -7.50
N GLN A 86 4.68 -1.59 -8.23
CA GLN A 86 5.90 -2.20 -7.68
C GLN A 86 6.51 -1.36 -6.56
N TYR A 87 6.63 -0.04 -6.73
CA TYR A 87 7.18 0.84 -5.71
C TYR A 87 6.30 0.87 -4.46
N GLN A 88 4.97 0.92 -4.62
CA GLN A 88 4.05 0.87 -3.49
C GLN A 88 4.12 -0.49 -2.76
N TYR A 89 4.27 -1.59 -3.50
CA TYR A 89 4.49 -2.91 -2.92
C TYR A 89 5.77 -2.97 -2.09
N LEU A 90 6.90 -2.48 -2.64
CA LEU A 90 8.18 -2.45 -1.94
C LEU A 90 8.13 -1.55 -0.70
N LEU A 91 7.47 -0.40 -0.79
CA LEU A 91 7.23 0.50 0.34
C LEU A 91 6.48 -0.23 1.46
N CYS A 92 5.35 -0.86 1.14
CA CYS A 92 4.54 -1.61 2.11
C CYS A 92 5.33 -2.78 2.72
N ARG A 93 6.14 -3.47 1.90
CA ARG A 93 6.99 -4.59 2.37
C ARG A 93 8.02 -4.11 3.38
N SER A 94 8.77 -3.06 3.06
CA SER A 94 9.77 -2.49 3.98
C SER A 94 9.16 -1.96 5.26
N LEU A 95 7.97 -1.33 5.18
CA LEU A 95 7.25 -0.90 6.37
C LEU A 95 6.80 -2.07 7.24
N LEU A 96 6.32 -3.15 6.63
CA LEU A 96 5.93 -4.35 7.37
C LEU A 96 7.12 -5.01 8.07
N ASP A 97 8.27 -5.09 7.40
CA ASP A 97 9.49 -5.65 7.99
C ASP A 97 9.99 -4.78 9.16
N LEU A 98 9.96 -3.44 9.02
CA LEU A 98 10.22 -2.50 10.12
C LEU A 98 9.28 -2.72 11.31
N ILE A 99 7.99 -2.97 11.05
CA ILE A 99 7.00 -3.22 12.10
C ILE A 99 7.28 -4.51 12.86
N LYS A 100 7.71 -5.57 12.18
CA LYS A 100 8.09 -6.85 12.81
C LYS A 100 9.31 -6.68 13.72
N GLU A 101 10.28 -5.87 13.31
CA GLU A 101 11.47 -5.57 14.11
C GLU A 101 11.14 -4.69 15.32
N SER A 102 10.11 -3.84 15.21
CA SER A 102 9.66 -2.96 16.28
C SER A 102 8.89 -3.72 17.39
N LYS A 103 9.63 -4.24 18.37
CA LYS A 103 9.03 -4.86 19.57
C LYS A 103 8.21 -3.84 20.35
N ASN A 104 6.93 -4.13 20.57
CA ASN A 104 5.99 -3.36 21.41
C ASN A 104 5.76 -1.88 21.00
N LYS A 105 6.15 -1.46 19.79
CA LYS A 105 5.84 -0.13 19.25
C LYS A 105 4.80 -0.26 18.13
N ASN A 106 3.62 0.30 18.37
CA ASN A 106 2.44 0.09 17.52
C ASN A 106 1.97 1.37 16.80
N TRP A 107 2.72 2.47 16.95
CA TRP A 107 2.43 3.74 16.31
C TRP A 107 2.49 3.69 14.78
N HIS A 108 3.20 2.72 14.18
CA HIS A 108 3.29 2.56 12.73
C HIS A 108 2.01 2.00 12.08
N ILE A 109 1.10 1.41 12.85
CA ILE A 109 -0.05 0.67 12.33
C ILE A 109 -0.97 1.53 11.44
N PRO A 110 -1.30 2.79 11.78
CA PRO A 110 -2.03 3.68 10.88
C PRO A 110 -1.35 3.86 9.51
N ILE A 111 -0.02 3.97 9.50
CA ILE A 111 0.77 4.13 8.27
C ILE A 111 0.67 2.86 7.42
N LEU A 112 0.79 1.69 8.05
CA LEU A 112 0.65 0.39 7.36
C LEU A 112 -0.73 0.24 6.72
N ILE A 113 -1.80 0.59 7.44
CA ILE A 113 -3.17 0.50 6.93
C ILE A 113 -3.35 1.44 5.73
N LEU A 114 -2.86 2.68 5.83
CA LEU A 114 -2.91 3.65 4.74
C LEU A 114 -2.22 3.09 3.50
N THR A 115 -0.97 2.67 3.62
CA THR A 115 -0.16 2.25 2.47
C THR A 115 -0.69 0.98 1.83
N LEU A 116 -1.18 0.01 2.61
CA LEU A 116 -1.83 -1.20 2.09
C LEU A 116 -3.17 -0.91 1.41
N THR A 117 -3.94 0.04 1.95
CA THR A 117 -5.18 0.51 1.30
C THR A 117 -4.86 1.13 -0.06
N GLU A 118 -3.84 1.97 -0.11
CA GLU A 118 -3.37 2.60 -1.35
C GLU A 118 -2.81 1.59 -2.35
N LEU A 119 -2.05 0.58 -1.88
CA LEU A 119 -1.60 -0.54 -2.71
C LEU A 119 -2.78 -1.26 -3.38
N ARG A 120 -3.81 -1.62 -2.60
CA ARG A 120 -5.02 -2.24 -3.16
C ARG A 120 -5.69 -1.34 -4.22
N LEU A 121 -5.79 -0.04 -3.96
CA LEU A 121 -6.44 0.90 -4.87
C LEU A 121 -5.65 1.03 -6.19
N ILE A 122 -4.33 1.19 -6.14
CA ILE A 122 -3.48 1.28 -7.34
C ILE A 122 -3.53 -0.04 -8.11
N THR A 123 -3.40 -1.19 -7.44
CA THR A 123 -3.49 -2.50 -8.09
C THR A 123 -4.84 -2.66 -8.82
N ASN A 124 -5.95 -2.28 -8.18
CA ASN A 124 -7.27 -2.31 -8.81
C ASN A 124 -7.40 -1.36 -10.00
N TYR A 125 -6.80 -0.18 -9.90
CA TYR A 125 -6.75 0.80 -10.98
C TYR A 125 -5.95 0.25 -12.16
N PHE A 126 -4.76 -0.30 -11.93
CA PHE A 126 -3.92 -0.94 -12.95
C PHE A 126 -4.67 -2.05 -13.70
N THR A 127 -5.25 -3.01 -12.98
CA THR A 127 -6.04 -4.10 -13.59
C THR A 127 -7.23 -3.58 -14.41
N LYS A 128 -7.88 -2.50 -13.97
CA LYS A 128 -8.98 -1.88 -14.71
C LYS A 128 -8.50 -1.26 -16.04
N ASN A 129 -7.37 -0.56 -16.03
CA ASN A 129 -6.81 0.06 -17.25
C ASN A 129 -6.37 -0.99 -18.27
N ILE A 130 -5.77 -2.10 -17.82
CA ILE A 130 -5.47 -3.23 -18.73
C ILE A 130 -6.74 -3.79 -19.37
N SER A 131 -7.80 -3.97 -18.58
CA SER A 131 -9.08 -4.49 -19.09
C SER A 131 -9.70 -3.55 -20.15
N THR A 132 -9.60 -2.24 -19.95
CA THR A 132 -10.11 -1.25 -20.92
C THR A 132 -9.26 -1.21 -22.19
N ASP A 133 -7.94 -1.31 -22.07
CA ASP A 133 -7.03 -1.30 -23.22
C ASP A 133 -7.25 -2.53 -24.12
N ILE A 134 -7.55 -3.69 -23.52
CA ILE A 134 -7.91 -4.91 -24.25
C ILE A 134 -9.22 -4.72 -25.01
N ASN A 135 -10.26 -4.21 -24.36
CA ASN A 135 -11.59 -4.07 -24.96
C ASN A 135 -11.63 -2.98 -26.04
N GLY A 136 -10.75 -1.97 -25.98
CA GLY A 136 -10.65 -0.89 -26.97
C GLY A 136 -9.83 -1.23 -28.22
N ARG A 137 -9.04 -2.32 -28.21
CA ARG A 137 -8.14 -2.71 -29.32
C ARG A 137 -8.74 -3.73 -30.30
N THR A 138 -10.06 -3.93 -30.29
CA THR A 138 -10.74 -4.85 -31.21
C THR A 138 -10.88 -4.26 -32.63
N SER A 139 -9.80 -4.21 -33.42
CA SER A 139 -9.77 -4.14 -34.90
C SER A 139 -8.32 -3.99 -35.46
N PRO A 140 -8.08 -4.24 -36.78
CA PRO A 140 -7.66 -5.47 -37.48
C PRO A 140 -6.12 -5.80 -37.40
N PRO A 141 -5.57 -6.84 -38.05
CA PRO A 141 -4.54 -7.71 -37.47
C PRO A 141 -3.09 -7.27 -37.69
N THR A 142 -2.39 -6.99 -36.60
CA THR A 142 -0.94 -7.25 -36.47
C THR A 142 -0.75 -8.34 -35.39
N GLN A 143 -1.34 -9.51 -35.66
CA GLN A 143 -1.78 -10.58 -34.74
C GLN A 143 -0.69 -11.49 -34.17
N ARG A 144 0.50 -10.98 -33.85
CA ARG A 144 1.47 -11.78 -33.07
C ARG A 144 2.12 -10.98 -31.96
N ILE A 145 2.61 -9.79 -32.27
CA ILE A 145 3.28 -8.92 -31.29
C ILE A 145 2.25 -8.32 -30.32
N ALA A 146 1.07 -7.91 -30.82
CA ALA A 146 -0.01 -7.39 -29.99
C ALA A 146 -0.53 -8.48 -29.01
N ASP A 147 -0.75 -9.69 -29.49
CA ASP A 147 -1.26 -10.80 -28.66
C ASP A 147 -0.26 -11.25 -27.59
N LEU A 148 1.04 -11.26 -27.90
CA LEU A 148 2.11 -11.49 -26.91
C LEU A 148 2.16 -10.39 -25.85
N SER A 149 2.02 -9.12 -26.23
CA SER A 149 1.99 -8.01 -25.27
C SER A 149 0.78 -8.07 -24.33
N ILE A 150 -0.40 -8.41 -24.87
CA ILE A 150 -1.65 -8.53 -24.10
C ILE A 150 -1.56 -9.68 -23.08
N ASN A 151 -0.99 -10.82 -23.48
CA ASN A 151 -0.80 -11.95 -22.58
C ASN A 151 0.19 -11.61 -21.45
N ASN A 152 1.27 -10.89 -21.75
CA ASN A 152 2.20 -10.40 -20.74
C ASN A 152 1.52 -9.44 -19.75
N ASP A 153 0.72 -8.48 -20.23
CA ASP A 153 0.05 -7.50 -19.36
C ASP A 153 -0.99 -8.16 -18.44
N ARG A 154 -1.75 -9.13 -18.94
CA ARG A 154 -2.68 -9.93 -18.11
C ARG A 154 -1.92 -10.69 -17.02
N GLN A 155 -0.84 -11.36 -17.38
CA GLN A 155 0.00 -12.10 -16.44
C GLN A 155 0.60 -11.18 -15.38
N ILE A 156 1.06 -9.99 -15.76
CA ILE A 156 1.57 -8.96 -14.83
C ILE A 156 0.46 -8.51 -13.88
N SER A 157 -0.75 -8.26 -14.38
CA SER A 157 -1.90 -7.90 -13.55
C SER A 157 -2.23 -8.98 -12.52
N GLU A 158 -2.32 -10.25 -12.93
CA GLU A 158 -2.57 -11.36 -12.01
C GLU A 158 -1.45 -11.49 -10.97
N THR A 159 -0.19 -11.36 -11.40
CA THR A 159 0.98 -11.39 -10.52
C THR A 159 0.91 -10.27 -9.47
N ASN A 160 0.59 -9.05 -9.88
CA ASN A 160 0.48 -7.90 -8.98
C ASN A 160 -0.64 -8.08 -7.96
N VAL A 161 -1.78 -8.62 -8.37
CA VAL A 161 -2.89 -8.93 -7.46
C VAL A 161 -2.51 -10.00 -6.47
N ASN A 162 -1.89 -11.11 -6.91
CA ASN A 162 -1.44 -12.18 -6.02
C ASN A 162 -0.41 -11.68 -4.99
N LYS A 163 0.61 -10.94 -5.43
CA LYS A 163 1.59 -10.30 -4.54
C LYS A 163 0.93 -9.37 -3.52
N THR A 164 -0.06 -8.60 -3.96
CA THR A 164 -0.81 -7.71 -3.07
C THR A 164 -1.56 -8.52 -2.00
N ILE A 165 -2.23 -9.62 -2.38
CA ILE A 165 -2.92 -10.51 -1.43
C ILE A 165 -1.95 -11.14 -0.44
N GLU A 166 -0.82 -11.66 -0.92
CA GLU A 166 0.21 -12.27 -0.08
C GLU A 166 0.72 -11.28 0.97
N LEU A 167 1.06 -10.06 0.55
CA LEU A 167 1.56 -9.03 1.47
C LEU A 167 0.51 -8.57 2.48
N LEU A 168 -0.74 -8.36 2.06
CA LEU A 168 -1.82 -8.02 2.98
C LEU A 168 -2.12 -9.15 3.96
N THR A 169 -2.07 -10.41 3.51
CA THR A 169 -2.26 -11.60 4.36
C THR A 169 -1.15 -11.70 5.39
N GLU A 170 0.10 -11.43 5.00
CA GLU A 170 1.23 -11.39 5.93
C GLU A 170 1.09 -10.26 6.95
N ALA A 171 0.70 -9.06 6.51
CA ALA A 171 0.43 -7.92 7.39
C ALA A 171 -0.69 -8.21 8.40
N PHE A 172 -1.76 -8.86 7.94
CA PHE A 172 -2.85 -9.34 8.79
C PHE A 172 -2.33 -10.30 9.86
N ARG A 173 -1.56 -11.34 9.48
CA ARG A 173 -0.99 -12.31 10.41
C ARG A 173 -0.04 -11.67 11.43
N VAL A 174 0.77 -10.69 11.01
CA VAL A 174 1.64 -9.93 11.93
C VAL A 174 0.82 -9.17 12.97
N CYS A 175 -0.30 -8.56 12.56
CA CYS A 175 -1.17 -7.84 13.48
C CYS A 175 -1.96 -8.76 14.42
N THR A 176 -2.44 -9.91 13.94
CA THR A 176 -3.19 -10.87 14.76
C THR A 176 -2.31 -11.64 15.75
N SER A 177 -1.03 -11.84 15.41
CA SER A 177 -0.05 -12.52 16.28
C SER A 177 0.47 -11.64 17.42
N ASP A 178 0.04 -10.38 17.50
CA ASP A 178 0.42 -9.47 18.57
C ASP A 178 -0.07 -9.98 19.93
N ARG A 179 0.85 -10.03 20.90
CA ARG A 179 0.61 -10.52 22.26
C ARG A 179 0.34 -9.39 23.25
N CYS A 180 0.30 -8.14 22.79
CA CYS A 180 -0.04 -7.01 23.63
C CYS A 180 -1.45 -7.20 24.21
N THR A 181 -1.54 -7.23 25.54
CA THR A 181 -2.79 -7.44 26.29
C THR A 181 -3.63 -6.17 26.38
N GLU A 182 -2.99 -5.00 26.33
CA GLU A 182 -3.71 -3.72 26.29
C GLU A 182 -4.26 -3.48 24.89
N GLN A 183 -5.58 -3.58 24.75
CA GLN A 183 -6.30 -3.43 23.50
C GLN A 183 -5.97 -2.13 22.75
N ARG A 184 -5.86 -1.00 23.46
CA ARG A 184 -5.55 0.31 22.86
C ARG A 184 -4.14 0.39 22.29
N LEU A 185 -3.23 -0.40 22.86
CA LEU A 185 -1.86 -0.45 22.40
C LEU A 185 -1.68 -1.54 21.35
N SER A 186 -2.48 -2.60 21.32
CA SER A 186 -2.29 -3.77 20.45
C SER A 186 -2.37 -3.45 18.95
N LYS A 187 -1.58 -4.14 18.12
CA LYS A 187 -1.68 -4.10 16.65
C LYS A 187 -2.99 -4.71 16.13
N LYS A 188 -3.74 -5.46 16.96
CA LYS A 188 -4.97 -6.15 16.58
C LYS A 188 -6.07 -5.24 16.05
N TRP A 189 -6.14 -3.97 16.50
CA TRP A 189 -7.11 -3.02 15.94
C TRP A 189 -6.86 -2.73 14.45
N GLY A 190 -5.61 -2.80 13.99
CA GLY A 190 -5.27 -2.64 12.58
C GLY A 190 -5.59 -3.87 11.73
N ALA A 191 -5.64 -5.06 12.35
CA ALA A 191 -5.89 -6.32 11.65
C ALA A 191 -7.25 -6.32 10.93
N ILE A 192 -8.30 -5.75 11.55
CA ILE A 192 -9.64 -5.68 10.96
C ILE A 192 -9.65 -4.79 9.72
N GLN A 193 -8.98 -3.63 9.76
CA GLN A 193 -8.92 -2.73 8.61
C GLN A 193 -8.18 -3.38 7.44
N ILE A 194 -7.10 -4.13 7.73
CA ILE A 194 -6.36 -4.90 6.73
C ILE A 194 -7.23 -6.04 6.17
N LEU A 195 -7.96 -6.77 7.02
CA LEU A 195 -8.91 -7.81 6.61
C LEU A 195 -9.97 -7.26 5.65
N ASN A 196 -10.53 -6.09 5.95
CA ASN A 196 -11.49 -5.43 5.06
C ASN A 196 -10.88 -5.09 3.69
N GLN A 197 -9.60 -4.73 3.62
CA GLN A 197 -8.92 -4.56 2.34
C GLN A 197 -8.71 -5.90 1.61
N LEU A 198 -8.36 -6.98 2.34
CA LEU A 198 -8.23 -8.33 1.79
C LEU A 198 -9.54 -8.83 1.18
N LEU A 199 -10.65 -8.72 1.92
CA LEU A 199 -11.97 -9.19 1.46
C LEU A 199 -12.41 -8.46 0.19
N LYS A 200 -12.20 -7.13 0.13
CA LYS A 200 -12.46 -6.34 -1.08
C LYS A 200 -11.65 -6.82 -2.29
N LEU A 201 -10.41 -7.28 -2.08
CA LEU A 201 -9.57 -7.80 -3.16
C LEU A 201 -9.95 -9.24 -3.54
N CYS A 202 -10.22 -10.12 -2.57
CA CYS A 202 -10.65 -11.50 -2.77
C CYS A 202 -11.98 -11.57 -3.55
N HIS A 203 -12.95 -10.74 -3.17
CA HIS A 203 -14.24 -10.65 -3.86
C HIS A 203 -14.06 -10.21 -5.33
N ARG A 204 -13.19 -9.21 -5.59
CA ARG A 204 -12.91 -8.75 -6.95
C ARG A 204 -12.36 -9.86 -7.85
N ILE A 205 -11.46 -10.69 -7.33
CA ILE A 205 -10.87 -11.82 -8.09
C ILE A 205 -11.69 -13.10 -8.02
N LYS A 206 -12.86 -13.07 -7.38
CA LYS A 206 -13.74 -14.24 -7.18
C LYS A 206 -13.07 -15.41 -6.45
N ARG A 207 -12.11 -15.13 -5.55
CA ARG A 207 -11.52 -16.13 -4.64
C ARG A 207 -12.27 -16.11 -3.30
N TYR A 208 -13.53 -16.53 -3.34
CA TYR A 208 -14.42 -16.48 -2.18
C TYR A 208 -13.96 -17.40 -1.05
N GLU A 209 -13.46 -18.60 -1.39
CA GLU A 209 -12.93 -19.57 -0.42
C GLU A 209 -11.81 -18.97 0.46
N LEU A 210 -10.91 -18.18 -0.13
CA LEU A 210 -9.87 -17.47 0.63
C LEU A 210 -10.48 -16.43 1.58
N GLY A 211 -11.51 -15.72 1.13
CA GLY A 211 -12.24 -14.76 1.96
C GLY A 211 -12.90 -15.42 3.17
N GLU A 212 -13.60 -16.54 2.96
CA GLU A 212 -14.23 -17.32 4.03
C GLU A 212 -13.20 -17.84 5.04
N GLN A 213 -12.07 -18.37 4.57
CA GLN A 213 -10.98 -18.81 5.44
C GLN A 213 -10.42 -17.67 6.30
N LEU A 214 -10.25 -16.48 5.71
CA LEU A 214 -9.77 -15.29 6.42
C LEU A 214 -10.78 -14.78 7.45
N LEU A 215 -12.08 -14.79 7.12
CA LEU A 215 -13.16 -14.44 8.05
C LEU A 215 -13.18 -15.40 9.24
N SER A 216 -13.21 -16.70 8.98
CA SER A 216 -13.23 -17.73 10.03
C SER A 216 -12.00 -17.62 10.95
N PHE A 217 -10.82 -17.38 10.39
CA PHE A 217 -9.61 -17.16 11.18
C PHE A 217 -9.71 -15.89 12.04
N ALA A 218 -10.28 -14.81 11.51
CA ALA A 218 -10.47 -13.57 12.23
C ALA A 218 -11.41 -13.74 13.42
N GLU A 219 -12.52 -14.46 13.27
CA GLU A 219 -13.47 -14.74 14.36
C GLU A 219 -12.85 -15.54 15.50
N GLN A 220 -11.93 -16.46 15.19
CA GLN A 220 -11.20 -17.26 16.17
C GLN A 220 -10.08 -16.48 16.86
N SER A 221 -9.35 -15.65 16.09
CA SER A 221 -8.10 -15.03 16.55
C SER A 221 -8.27 -13.65 17.16
N LEU A 222 -9.32 -12.94 16.74
CA LEU A 222 -9.70 -11.64 17.26
C LEU A 222 -10.92 -11.84 18.15
N GLU A 223 -10.94 -11.24 19.34
CA GLU A 223 -12.19 -11.01 20.06
C GLU A 223 -13.01 -9.98 19.27
N TYR A 224 -13.52 -10.41 18.11
CA TYR A 224 -13.91 -9.59 16.95
C TYR A 224 -14.81 -8.42 17.34
N LYS A 225 -15.70 -8.63 18.32
CA LYS A 225 -16.65 -7.63 18.83
C LYS A 225 -15.98 -6.42 19.50
N ASN A 226 -14.79 -6.57 20.07
CA ASN A 226 -14.16 -5.54 20.89
C ASN A 226 -13.35 -4.54 20.06
N TYR A 227 -12.93 -4.89 18.84
CA TYR A 227 -11.96 -4.10 18.05
C TYR A 227 -12.59 -3.38 16.83
N LEU A 228 -13.90 -3.49 16.64
CA LEU A 228 -14.61 -2.92 15.48
C LEU A 228 -14.93 -1.45 15.68
N LEU A 229 -14.50 -0.63 14.72
CA LEU A 229 -15.18 0.63 14.41
C LEU A 229 -16.48 0.30 13.64
N GLU A 230 -17.54 1.07 13.85
CA GLU A 230 -18.87 0.79 13.30
C GLU A 230 -18.89 0.66 11.76
N ASP A 231 -18.12 1.49 11.06
CA ASP A 231 -17.96 1.46 9.61
C ASP A 231 -17.24 0.20 9.10
N GLN A 232 -16.28 -0.29 9.87
CA GLN A 232 -15.55 -1.51 9.56
C GLN A 232 -16.41 -2.75 9.77
N LYS A 233 -17.30 -2.71 10.77
CA LYS A 233 -18.30 -3.74 11.02
C LYS A 233 -19.28 -3.88 9.86
N MET A 234 -19.78 -2.77 9.33
CA MET A 234 -20.67 -2.81 8.17
C MET A 234 -20.03 -3.50 6.95
N THR A 235 -18.74 -3.24 6.69
CA THR A 235 -18.02 -3.89 5.58
C THR A 235 -17.83 -5.38 5.83
N TYR A 236 -17.47 -5.76 7.06
CA TYR A 236 -17.31 -7.16 7.43
C TYR A 236 -18.64 -7.91 7.35
N ASP A 237 -19.69 -7.36 7.95
CA ASP A 237 -21.03 -7.96 7.99
C ASP A 237 -21.58 -8.14 6.56
N TYR A 238 -21.26 -7.22 5.64
CA TYR A 238 -21.58 -7.36 4.21
C TYR A 238 -20.90 -8.56 3.54
N PHE A 239 -19.66 -8.91 3.92
CA PHE A 239 -18.97 -10.07 3.36
C PHE A 239 -19.26 -11.37 4.11
N LEU A 240 -19.82 -11.29 5.31
CA LEU A 240 -20.29 -12.44 6.08
C LEU A 240 -21.65 -12.95 5.60
N GLY A 241 -22.56 -12.04 5.24
CA GLY A 241 -23.90 -12.35 4.70
C GLY A 241 -23.90 -12.73 3.23
#